data_AF-A0A925EUP8-F1
#
_entry.id   AF-A0A925EUP8-F1
#
_cell.length_a   1.000
_cell.length_b   1.000
_cell.length_c   1.000
_cell.angle_alpha   90.00
_cell.angle_beta   90.00
_cell.angle_gamma   90.00
#
_symmetry.space_group_name_H-M   'P 1'
#
loop_
_entity.id
_entity.type
_entity.pdbx_description
1 polymer ?
#
loop_
_entity_poly.entity_id
_entity_poly.type
_entity_poly.pdbx_seq_one_letter_code
_entity_poly.pdbx_strand_id
1 'polypeptide(L)'
;LLSVYFISNPDYLGFSMIGVGMAWASILAMPYAMLAGAIPAKKMGIYMGIFNFFITVPQIINGLIGGPMLKSIYGNHAIYALVTSGILMIIGAIAATFVKDKDDVVVRRFVK
;
A
#
# COMPACT_ATOMS: atom_id res chain seq x y z
N LEU A 1 -0.48 11.50 -4.16
CA LEU A 1 0.91 11.42 -4.67
C LEU A 1 1.11 12.31 -5.90
N LEU A 2 0.41 12.10 -7.02
CA LEU A 2 0.55 12.96 -8.21
C LEU A 2 0.16 14.43 -7.98
N SER A 3 -0.84 14.68 -7.12
CA SER A 3 -1.29 16.02 -6.73
C SER A 3 -0.19 16.88 -6.07
N VAL A 4 0.82 16.24 -5.44
CA VAL A 4 1.94 16.94 -4.79
C VAL A 4 2.81 17.71 -5.80
N TYR A 5 2.81 17.31 -7.08
CA TYR A 5 3.53 18.03 -8.14
C TYR A 5 2.86 19.36 -8.52
N PHE A 6 1.52 19.42 -8.48
CA PHE A 6 0.75 20.61 -8.82
C PHE A 6 0.58 21.58 -7.66
N ILE A 7 0.95 21.16 -6.44
CA ILE A 7 0.83 21.97 -5.22
C ILE A 7 2.17 22.65 -4.95
N SER A 8 2.28 23.94 -5.31
CA SER A 8 3.45 24.77 -5.02
C SER A 8 3.41 25.44 -3.63
N ASN A 9 2.25 25.43 -2.97
CA ASN A 9 2.03 26.14 -1.70
C ASN A 9 1.87 25.12 -0.55
N PRO A 10 2.72 25.15 0.50
CA PRO A 10 2.80 24.12 1.54
C PRO A 10 1.48 23.84 2.29
N ASP A 11 0.58 24.82 2.37
CA ASP A 11 -0.70 24.68 3.07
C ASP A 11 -1.63 23.63 2.45
N TYR A 12 -1.52 23.38 1.14
CA TYR A 12 -2.36 22.40 0.44
C TYR A 12 -1.79 20.97 0.46
N LEU A 13 -0.55 20.76 0.92
CA LEU A 13 0.01 19.40 1.05
C LEU A 13 -0.79 18.54 2.03
N GLY A 14 -1.32 19.16 3.09
CA GLY A 14 -2.12 18.46 4.12
C GLY A 14 -3.31 17.73 3.51
N PHE A 15 -4.01 18.36 2.56
CA PHE A 15 -5.15 17.75 1.88
C PHE A 15 -4.74 16.52 1.05
N SER A 16 -3.62 16.58 0.34
CA SER A 16 -3.11 15.40 -0.39
C SER A 16 -2.67 14.28 0.55
N MET A 17 -2.18 14.61 1.76
CA MET A 17 -1.73 13.58 2.72
C MET A 17 -2.90 12.87 3.40
N ILE A 18 -4.03 13.54 3.62
CA ILE A 18 -5.26 12.89 4.10
C ILE A 18 -5.70 11.77 3.14
N GLY A 19 -5.73 12.07 1.83
CA GLY A 19 -6.08 11.07 0.82
C GLY A 19 -5.11 9.89 0.77
N VAL A 20 -3.81 10.15 0.93
CA VAL A 20 -2.79 9.09 1.02
C VAL A 20 -2.99 8.24 2.29
N GLY A 21 -3.30 8.85 3.43
CA GLY A 21 -3.57 8.15 4.69
C GLY A 21 -4.77 7.22 4.58
N MET A 22 -5.88 7.67 3.98
CA MET A 22 -7.05 6.83 3.74
C MET A 22 -6.70 5.63 2.84
N ALA A 23 -6.01 5.87 1.72
CA ALA A 23 -5.61 4.81 0.80
C ALA A 23 -4.69 3.77 1.47
N TRP A 24 -3.73 4.22 2.28
CA TRP A 24 -2.79 3.35 2.98
C TRP A 24 -3.50 2.46 4.03
N ALA A 25 -4.43 3.03 4.80
CA ALA A 25 -5.22 2.27 5.77
C ALA A 25 -6.06 1.17 5.09
N SER A 26 -6.68 1.48 3.95
CA SER A 26 -7.48 0.50 3.20
C SER A 26 -6.63 -0.66 2.64
N ILE A 27 -5.44 -0.37 2.10
CA ILE A 27 -4.54 -1.40 1.56
C ILE A 27 -4.07 -2.36 2.66
N LEU A 28 -3.84 -1.87 3.88
CA LEU A 28 -3.48 -2.73 5.01
C LEU A 28 -4.67 -3.51 5.55
N ALA A 29 -5.87 -2.91 5.62
CA ALA A 29 -7.04 -3.54 6.24
C ALA A 29 -7.52 -4.80 5.50
N MET A 30 -7.53 -4.80 4.16
CA MET A 30 -8.07 -5.91 3.36
C MET A 30 -7.36 -7.27 3.59
N PRO A 31 -6.03 -7.40 3.45
CA PRO A 31 -5.36 -8.67 3.64
C PRO A 31 -5.38 -9.12 5.11
N TYR A 32 -5.34 -8.16 6.05
CA TYR A 32 -5.52 -8.44 7.47
C TYR A 32 -6.88 -9.06 7.79
N ALA A 33 -7.95 -8.51 7.20
CA ALA A 33 -9.30 -9.03 7.38
C ALA A 33 -9.47 -10.42 6.75
N MET A 34 -8.94 -10.62 5.53
CA MET A 34 -8.95 -11.93 4.87
C MET A 34 -8.19 -12.99 5.67
N LEU A 35 -7.01 -12.63 6.20
CA LEU A 35 -6.16 -13.54 6.95
C LEU A 35 -6.75 -13.89 8.31
N ALA A 36 -7.30 -12.90 9.04
CA ALA A 36 -7.94 -13.12 10.33
C ALA A 36 -9.16 -14.07 10.22
N GLY A 37 -9.90 -14.02 9.11
CA GLY A 37 -11.04 -14.92 8.88
C GLY A 37 -10.65 -16.37 8.56
N ALA A 38 -9.43 -16.62 8.10
CA ALA A 38 -8.97 -17.95 7.66
C ALA A 38 -8.19 -18.74 8.72
N ILE A 39 -7.78 -18.11 9.84
CA ILE A 39 -6.85 -18.72 10.82
C ILE A 39 -7.58 -19.19 12.09
N PRO A 40 -7.27 -20.40 12.61
CA PRO A 40 -7.74 -20.85 13.92
C PRO A 40 -7.25 -19.94 15.06
N ALA A 41 -8.16 -19.48 15.93
CA ALA A 41 -7.88 -18.52 17.01
C ALA A 41 -6.66 -18.88 17.89
N LYS A 42 -6.40 -20.18 18.11
CA LYS A 42 -5.27 -20.68 18.91
C LYS A 42 -3.88 -20.33 18.35
N LYS A 43 -3.77 -20.01 17.06
CA LYS A 43 -2.50 -19.67 16.40
C LYS A 43 -2.51 -18.28 15.76
N MET A 44 -3.54 -17.46 16.01
CA MET A 44 -3.71 -16.15 15.39
C MET A 44 -2.47 -15.27 15.56
N GLY A 45 -1.88 -15.21 16.75
CA GLY A 45 -0.69 -14.38 17.00
C GLY A 45 0.53 -14.73 16.13
N ILE A 46 0.80 -16.01 15.89
CA ILE A 46 1.95 -16.46 15.09
C ILE A 46 1.75 -16.12 13.62
N TYR A 47 0.58 -16.43 13.06
CA TYR A 47 0.29 -16.18 11.65
C TYR A 47 0.16 -14.68 11.32
N MET A 48 -0.42 -13.89 12.24
CA MET A 48 -0.49 -12.43 12.08
C MET A 48 0.90 -11.80 12.19
N GLY A 49 1.80 -12.34 13.02
CA GLY A 49 3.19 -11.92 13.11
C GLY A 49 3.97 -12.19 11.82
N ILE A 50 3.81 -13.37 11.23
CA ILE A 50 4.46 -13.74 9.96
C ILE A 50 3.96 -12.84 8.82
N PHE A 51 2.67 -12.56 8.74
CA PHE A 51 2.12 -11.63 7.74
C PHE A 51 2.73 -10.23 7.84
N ASN A 52 2.86 -9.71 9.08
CA ASN A 52 3.53 -8.43 9.31
C ASN A 52 4.99 -8.42 8.90
N PHE A 53 5.69 -9.54 9.05
CA PHE A 53 7.07 -9.66 8.59
C PHE A 53 7.18 -9.48 7.07
N PHE A 54 6.23 -10.02 6.30
CA PHE A 54 6.20 -9.84 4.84
C PHE A 54 5.89 -8.41 4.40
N ILE A 55 5.20 -7.60 5.21
CA ILE A 55 4.99 -6.18 4.92
C ILE A 55 6.22 -5.34 5.31
N THR A 56 6.77 -5.61 6.49
CA THR A 56 7.83 -4.79 7.08
C THR A 56 9.19 -5.03 6.44
N VAL A 57 9.53 -6.26 6.03
CA VAL A 57 10.82 -6.55 5.39
C VAL A 57 11.03 -5.74 4.10
N PRO A 58 10.12 -5.76 3.11
CA PRO A 58 10.22 -4.90 1.93
C PRO A 58 10.27 -3.41 2.29
N GLN A 59 9.53 -2.97 3.31
CA GLN A 59 9.52 -1.58 3.75
C GLN A 59 10.87 -1.15 4.36
N ILE A 60 11.52 -2.02 5.14
CA ILE A 60 12.87 -1.80 5.68
C ILE A 60 13.88 -1.73 4.54
N ILE A 61 13.80 -2.67 3.58
CA ILE A 61 14.66 -2.67 2.39
C ILE A 61 14.50 -1.35 1.62
N ASN A 62 13.27 -0.90 1.40
CA ASN A 62 12.99 0.38 0.75
C ASN A 62 13.52 1.58 1.59
N GLY A 63 13.43 1.52 2.91
CA GLY A 63 14.00 2.55 3.79
C GLY A 63 15.54 2.65 3.69
N LEU A 64 16.22 1.53 3.52
CA LEU A 64 17.68 1.46 3.36
C LEU A 64 18.11 1.89 1.95
N ILE A 65 17.38 1.48 0.92
CA ILE A 65 17.72 1.76 -0.49
C ILE A 65 17.25 3.15 -0.92
N GLY A 66 16.17 3.66 -0.33
CA GLY A 66 15.53 4.92 -0.74
C GLY A 66 16.43 6.14 -0.66
N GLY A 67 17.27 6.24 0.38
CA GLY A 67 18.23 7.34 0.53
C GLY A 67 19.29 7.38 -0.59
N PRO A 68 20.05 6.29 -0.80
CA PRO A 68 20.97 6.17 -1.94
C PRO A 68 20.29 6.34 -3.30
N MET A 69 19.08 5.80 -3.47
CA MET A 69 18.31 5.93 -4.70
C MET A 69 17.94 7.40 -4.99
N LEU A 70 17.56 8.17 -3.95
CA LEU A 70 17.24 9.59 -4.09
C LEU A 70 18.45 10.43 -4.53
N LYS A 71 19.64 10.09 -4.00
CA LYS A 71 20.88 10.78 -4.34
C LYS A 71 21.38 10.43 -5.75
N SER A 72 21.30 9.16 -6.14
CA SER A 72 21.87 8.64 -7.40
C SER A 72 20.94 8.83 -8.60
N ILE A 73 19.64 8.54 -8.45
CA ILE A 73 18.67 8.53 -9.56
C ILE A 73 17.95 9.87 -9.70
N TYR A 74 17.60 10.51 -8.58
CA TYR A 74 16.75 11.71 -8.56
C TYR A 74 17.51 13.01 -8.31
N GLY A 75 18.84 12.98 -8.20
CA GLY A 75 19.66 14.18 -8.02
C GLY A 75 19.32 15.00 -6.77
N ASN A 76 18.90 14.32 -5.68
CA ASN A 76 18.46 14.92 -4.42
C ASN A 76 17.12 15.69 -4.46
N HIS A 77 16.34 15.56 -5.53
CA HIS A 77 15.00 16.14 -5.64
C HIS A 77 13.92 15.12 -5.28
N ALA A 78 13.50 15.11 -4.01
CA ALA A 78 12.47 14.19 -3.47
C ALA A 78 11.12 14.23 -4.21
N ILE A 79 10.80 15.36 -4.85
CA ILE A 79 9.55 15.55 -5.58
C ILE A 79 9.45 14.56 -6.75
N TYR A 80 10.53 14.33 -7.51
CA TYR A 80 10.50 13.41 -8.64
C TYR A 80 10.25 11.96 -8.20
N ALA A 81 10.79 11.54 -7.06
CA ALA A 81 10.52 10.22 -6.50
C ALA A 81 9.03 10.03 -6.11
N LEU A 82 8.41 11.07 -5.54
CA LEU A 82 6.98 11.07 -5.21
C LEU A 82 6.09 11.02 -6.46
N VAL A 83 6.47 11.72 -7.53
CA VAL A 83 5.75 11.69 -8.81
C VAL A 83 5.83 10.31 -9.46
N THR A 84 7.03 9.72 -9.55
CA THR A 84 7.21 8.36 -10.06
C THR A 84 6.38 7.35 -9.27
N SER A 85 6.35 7.49 -7.93
CA SER A 85 5.52 6.65 -7.06
C SER A 85 4.03 6.82 -7.35
N GLY A 86 3.58 8.05 -7.63
CA GLY A 86 2.20 8.32 -8.04
C GLY A 86 1.82 7.67 -9.38
N ILE A 87 2.72 7.72 -10.37
CA ILE A 87 2.52 7.08 -11.67
C ILE A 87 2.45 5.55 -11.51
N LEU A 88 3.37 4.96 -10.74
CA LEU A 88 3.36 3.52 -10.44
C LEU A 88 2.06 3.10 -9.73
N MET A 89 1.53 3.93 -8.83
CA MET A 89 0.27 3.64 -8.14
C MET A 89 -0.93 3.63 -9.10
N ILE A 90 -0.94 4.51 -10.11
CA ILE A 90 -1.97 4.51 -11.17
C ILE A 90 -1.83 3.28 -12.06
N ILE A 91 -0.60 2.94 -12.46
CA ILE A 91 -0.33 1.72 -13.23
C ILE A 91 -0.76 0.49 -12.44
N GLY A 92 -0.49 0.45 -11.14
CA GLY A 92 -0.92 -0.62 -10.23
C GLY A 92 -2.44 -0.70 -10.12
N ALA A 93 -3.14 0.42 -10.02
CA ALA A 93 -4.60 0.46 -10.01
C ALA A 93 -5.19 -0.07 -11.33
N ILE A 94 -4.60 0.30 -12.47
CA ILE A 94 -4.99 -0.22 -13.78
C ILE A 94 -4.65 -1.72 -13.89
N ALA A 95 -3.48 -2.15 -13.43
CA ALA A 95 -3.12 -3.57 -13.43
C ALA A 95 -4.06 -4.40 -12.54
N ALA A 96 -4.50 -3.84 -11.41
CA ALA A 96 -5.46 -4.48 -10.52
C ALA A 96 -6.84 -4.67 -11.16
N THR A 97 -7.27 -3.82 -12.11
CA THR A 97 -8.53 -4.07 -12.86
C THR A 97 -8.40 -5.19 -13.88
N PHE A 98 -7.18 -5.52 -14.33
CA PHE A 98 -6.92 -6.67 -15.20
C PHE A 98 -6.82 -7.98 -14.42
N VAL A 99 -6.69 -7.93 -13.09
CA VAL A 99 -6.78 -9.13 -12.25
C VAL A 99 -8.23 -9.60 -12.28
N LYS A 100 -8.49 -10.66 -13.05
CA LYS A 100 -9.72 -11.43 -12.94
C LYS A 100 -9.67 -12.16 -11.60
N ASP A 101 -10.31 -11.60 -10.59
CA ASP A 101 -10.77 -12.40 -9.47
C ASP A 101 -11.67 -13.50 -10.05
N LYS A 102 -11.24 -14.75 -9.91
CA LYS A 102 -12.23 -15.83 -9.89
C LYS A 102 -12.97 -15.59 -8.61
N ASP A 103 -14.18 -15.05 -8.71
CA ASP A 103 -15.13 -14.96 -7.61
C ASP A 103 -15.12 -16.29 -6.85
N ASP A 104 -14.40 -16.35 -5.72
CA ASP A 104 -14.86 -17.23 -4.67
C ASP A 104 -16.13 -16.58 -4.17
N VAL A 105 -17.22 -17.31 -4.32
CA VAL A 105 -18.59 -16.95 -3.95
C VAL A 105 -18.62 -16.69 -2.44
N VAL A 106 -18.20 -15.50 -2.03
CA VAL A 106 -18.45 -14.99 -0.69
C VAL A 106 -19.96 -14.70 -0.66
N VAL A 107 -20.66 -15.32 0.29
CA VAL A 107 -22.13 -15.32 0.50
C VAL A 107 -22.89 -16.46 -0.21
N ARG A 108 -22.75 -17.70 0.27
CA ARG A 108 -23.86 -18.69 0.30
C ARG A 108 -23.73 -19.82 1.34
N ARG A 109 -23.00 -19.64 2.46
CA ARG A 109 -22.85 -20.72 3.47
C ARG A 109 -23.27 -20.41 4.90
N PHE A 110 -23.94 -19.28 5.14
CA PHE A 110 -24.53 -18.96 6.46
C PHE A 110 -26.06 -19.08 6.54
N VAL A 111 -26.70 -19.70 5.54
CA VAL A 111 -28.12 -20.09 5.62
C VAL A 111 -28.27 -21.54 5.12
N LYS A 112 -27.93 -22.50 5.98
CA LYS A 112 -28.65 -23.77 6.12
C LYS A 112 -28.22 -24.49 7.38
#